data_AF-A0AAV6FT44-F1
#
_entry.id   AF-A0AAV6FT44-F1
#
_cell.length_a   1.000
_cell.length_b   1.000
_cell.length_c   1.000
_cell.angle_alpha   90.00
_cell.angle_beta   90.00
_cell.angle_gamma   90.00
#
_symmetry.space_group_name_H-M   'P 1'
#
loop_
_entity.id
_entity.type
_entity.pdbx_description
1 polymer ?
#
loop_
_entity_poly.entity_id
_entity_poly.type
_entity_poly.pdbx_seq_one_letter_code
_entity_poly.pdbx_strand_id
1 'polypeptide(L)'
;MIRVLSSVSAGTVLLARQPKFVELAVRHQHIGSYDVVVVGGGIVGLASARELILRHPTLSFALLEKEKELSMHQSGHNSGVIHSGIYYTPGSLKARLCVKGATLAYEYCEKKNIPYKRCGKLIVATEREEIPRLKALYERGMKNNVRDLTVVDAKGIREREPFCRGLMALDSPYTGIVDWRKVALRYGQDFKEAGGTVTTEFEASDITVVRESPARISEGLKYPIAIRSSKGDEVHCRYVLSCGGLYSDRLSQISGCSPEPPYDRALQGDYLVLKPEKRYLVQGNIYP
;
A
#
# COMPACT_ATOMS: atom_id res chain seq x y z
N MET A 1 54.34 -36.24 36.80
CA MET A 1 55.05 -37.32 36.09
C MET A 1 54.57 -37.40 34.66
N ILE A 2 55.40 -36.90 33.75
CA ILE A 2 55.63 -37.21 32.33
C ILE A 2 54.64 -38.17 31.62
N ARG A 3 54.00 -37.68 30.55
CA ARG A 3 54.30 -38.13 29.17
C ARG A 3 53.77 -37.16 28.10
N VAL A 4 54.71 -36.69 27.29
CA VAL A 4 54.55 -35.98 26.01
C VAL A 4 54.66 -37.02 24.88
N LEU A 5 53.93 -36.84 23.77
CA LEU A 5 54.27 -37.19 22.37
C LEU A 5 53.21 -36.48 21.48
N SER A 6 53.49 -35.30 20.92
CA SER A 6 54.04 -35.03 19.57
C SER A 6 53.20 -35.51 18.37
N SER A 7 52.63 -34.57 17.61
CA SER A 7 52.71 -34.55 16.13
C SER A 7 52.20 -33.20 15.59
N VAL A 8 53.04 -32.55 14.79
CA VAL A 8 52.76 -31.33 14.02
C VAL A 8 52.04 -31.71 12.72
N SER A 9 51.03 -30.93 12.31
CA SER A 9 50.74 -30.70 10.88
C SER A 9 49.68 -29.61 10.66
N ALA A 10 50.09 -28.59 9.90
CA ALA A 10 49.33 -27.70 9.01
C ALA A 10 47.84 -27.39 9.33
N GLY A 11 47.59 -26.15 9.78
CA GLY A 11 46.26 -25.56 9.91
C GLY A 11 46.21 -24.18 9.26
N THR A 12 45.98 -24.19 7.96
CA THR A 12 45.53 -23.14 7.03
C THR A 12 44.98 -21.84 7.67
N VAL A 13 45.58 -20.72 7.28
CA VAL A 13 45.06 -19.36 7.45
C VAL A 13 43.63 -19.29 6.89
N LEU A 14 42.64 -19.07 7.76
CA LEU A 14 41.28 -18.72 7.36
C LEU A 14 41.29 -17.32 6.73
N LEU A 15 41.49 -17.27 5.42
CA LEU A 15 41.19 -16.09 4.60
C LEU A 15 39.68 -15.83 4.67
N ALA A 16 39.33 -14.69 5.25
CA ALA A 16 37.98 -14.15 5.26
C ALA A 16 37.43 -14.13 3.82
N ARG A 17 36.33 -14.86 3.60
CA ARG A 17 35.59 -14.82 2.33
C ARG A 17 35.01 -13.42 2.15
N GLN A 18 35.58 -12.68 1.21
CA GLN A 18 34.97 -11.47 0.68
C GLN A 18 33.58 -11.82 0.09
N PRO A 19 32.56 -10.94 0.26
CA PRO A 19 31.27 -11.15 -0.37
C PRO A 19 31.44 -11.06 -1.89
N LYS A 20 31.00 -12.11 -2.60
CA LYS A 20 30.93 -12.13 -4.06
C LYS A 20 29.99 -11.02 -4.51
N PHE A 21 30.54 -9.99 -5.13
CA PHE A 21 29.80 -9.07 -5.97
C PHE A 21 29.10 -9.90 -7.06
N VAL A 22 27.77 -9.93 -7.01
CA VAL A 22 26.96 -10.46 -8.11
C VAL A 22 26.98 -9.38 -9.20
N GLU A 23 27.71 -9.67 -10.27
CA GLU A 23 27.79 -8.85 -11.46
C GLU A 23 26.38 -8.73 -12.06
N LEU A 24 25.72 -7.59 -11.84
CA LEU A 24 24.45 -7.25 -12.49
C LEU A 24 24.74 -7.08 -13.97
N ALA A 25 24.42 -8.13 -14.75
CA ALA A 25 24.44 -8.09 -16.20
C ALA A 25 23.67 -6.85 -16.68
N VAL A 26 24.38 -5.95 -17.35
CA VAL A 26 23.82 -4.77 -18.01
C VAL A 26 22.84 -5.26 -19.08
N ARG A 27 21.54 -5.27 -18.75
CA ARG A 27 20.49 -5.62 -19.69
C ARG A 27 20.39 -4.53 -20.73
N HIS A 28 20.48 -4.91 -22.01
CA HIS A 28 20.00 -4.08 -23.11
C HIS A 28 18.47 -3.95 -22.93
N GLN A 29 18.04 -2.90 -22.24
CA GLN A 29 16.64 -2.51 -22.20
C GLN A 29 16.27 -2.05 -23.62
N HIS A 30 15.42 -2.80 -24.30
CA HIS A 30 14.64 -2.21 -25.37
C HIS A 30 13.79 -1.12 -24.72
N ILE A 31 14.11 0.14 -25.03
CA ILE A 31 13.37 1.31 -24.57
C ILE A 31 11.89 1.07 -24.90
N GLY A 32 11.05 0.91 -23.87
CA GLY A 32 9.62 0.65 -24.02
C GLY A 32 9.15 -0.80 -23.90
N SER A 33 9.96 -1.78 -23.47
CA SER A 33 9.51 -3.17 -23.23
C SER A 33 9.84 -3.71 -21.83
N TYR A 34 8.84 -4.27 -21.14
CA TYR A 34 8.96 -4.75 -19.74
C TYR A 34 8.29 -6.11 -19.53
N ASP A 35 8.73 -6.93 -18.57
CA ASP A 35 7.99 -8.14 -18.21
C ASP A 35 6.64 -7.77 -17.56
N VAL A 36 6.63 -6.80 -16.65
CA VAL A 36 5.42 -6.38 -15.93
C VAL A 36 5.25 -4.86 -15.98
N VAL A 37 4.06 -4.40 -16.34
CA VAL A 37 3.68 -2.98 -16.25
C VAL A 37 2.56 -2.81 -15.25
N VAL A 38 2.71 -1.84 -14.35
CA VAL A 38 1.65 -1.40 -13.42
C VAL A 38 1.10 -0.06 -13.89
N VAL A 39 -0.21 0.04 -14.07
CA VAL A 39 -0.88 1.29 -14.49
C VAL A 39 -1.57 1.93 -13.29
N GLY A 40 -1.07 3.10 -12.86
CA GLY A 40 -1.57 3.88 -11.74
C GLY A 40 -0.54 4.05 -10.61
N GLY A 41 -0.13 5.28 -10.37
CA GLY A 41 0.82 5.72 -9.33
C GLY A 41 0.17 6.13 -8.01
N GLY A 42 -0.99 5.56 -7.68
CA GLY A 42 -1.57 5.61 -6.34
C GLY A 42 -0.92 4.60 -5.39
N ILE A 43 -1.29 4.64 -4.10
CA ILE A 43 -0.69 3.78 -3.06
C ILE A 43 -0.82 2.29 -3.37
N VAL A 44 -1.92 1.85 -3.97
CA VAL A 44 -2.13 0.44 -4.36
C VAL A 44 -1.17 0.03 -5.47
N GLY A 45 -1.06 0.83 -6.52
CA GLY A 45 -0.15 0.54 -7.64
C GLY A 45 1.31 0.58 -7.20
N LEU A 46 1.70 1.57 -6.40
CA LEU A 46 3.06 1.69 -5.87
C LEU A 46 3.43 0.56 -4.90
N ALA A 47 2.52 0.19 -3.98
CA ALA A 47 2.75 -0.93 -3.07
C ALA A 47 2.85 -2.26 -3.85
N SER A 48 2.01 -2.45 -4.87
CA SER A 48 2.02 -3.65 -5.71
C SER A 48 3.29 -3.75 -6.55
N ALA A 49 3.69 -2.65 -7.23
CA ALA A 49 4.91 -2.60 -8.02
C ALA A 49 6.14 -2.90 -7.16
N ARG A 50 6.24 -2.27 -5.99
CA ARG A 50 7.30 -2.52 -5.01
C ARG A 50 7.34 -3.97 -4.55
N GLU A 51 6.20 -4.54 -4.17
CA GLU A 51 6.17 -5.92 -3.67
C GLU A 51 6.51 -6.94 -4.77
N LEU A 52 6.04 -6.71 -6.00
CA LEU A 52 6.31 -7.58 -7.13
C LEU A 52 7.80 -7.57 -7.53
N ILE A 53 8.44 -6.40 -7.62
CA ILE A 53 9.86 -6.32 -7.98
C ILE A 53 10.76 -6.96 -6.91
N LEU A 54 10.42 -6.82 -5.63
CA LEU A 54 11.18 -7.44 -4.53
C LEU A 54 11.07 -8.97 -4.54
N ARG A 55 9.92 -9.52 -4.98
CA ARG A 55 9.71 -10.98 -5.08
C ARG A 55 10.25 -11.58 -6.37
N HIS A 56 10.34 -10.78 -7.43
CA HIS A 56 10.74 -11.23 -8.76
C HIS A 56 11.86 -10.35 -9.33
N PRO A 57 13.05 -10.29 -8.69
CA PRO A 57 14.12 -9.37 -9.06
C PRO A 57 14.70 -9.63 -10.47
N THR A 58 14.39 -10.77 -11.07
CA THR A 58 14.82 -11.12 -12.43
C THR A 58 13.90 -10.58 -13.52
N LEU A 59 12.71 -10.06 -13.19
CA LEU A 59 11.78 -9.48 -14.16
C LEU A 59 12.02 -7.98 -14.31
N SER A 60 11.77 -7.42 -15.50
CA SER A 60 11.76 -5.96 -15.69
C SER A 60 10.39 -5.37 -15.39
N PHE A 61 10.36 -4.22 -14.71
CA PHE A 61 9.12 -3.56 -14.28
C PHE A 61 9.06 -2.11 -14.74
N ALA A 62 7.86 -1.68 -15.13
CA ALA A 62 7.52 -0.27 -15.26
C ALA A 62 6.23 0.07 -14.53
N LEU A 63 6.13 1.32 -14.08
CA LEU A 63 4.90 1.92 -13.57
C LEU A 63 4.56 3.14 -14.41
N LEU A 64 3.32 3.20 -14.89
CA LEU A 64 2.80 4.29 -15.73
C LEU A 64 1.79 5.10 -14.92
N GLU A 65 1.97 6.42 -14.86
CA GLU A 65 1.09 7.36 -14.16
C GLU A 65 0.71 8.50 -15.13
N LYS A 66 -0.58 8.85 -15.17
CA LYS A 66 -1.11 9.91 -16.04
C LYS A 66 -0.73 11.30 -15.55
N GLU A 67 -0.61 11.47 -14.23
CA GLU A 67 -0.29 12.73 -13.59
C GLU A 67 1.20 13.04 -13.69
N LYS A 68 1.55 14.33 -13.49
CA LYS A 68 2.95 14.79 -13.43
C LYS A 68 3.70 14.26 -12.21
N GLU A 69 2.96 13.92 -11.16
CA GLU A 69 3.48 13.44 -9.90
C GLU A 69 2.70 12.20 -9.44
N LEU A 70 3.37 11.35 -8.66
CA LEU A 70 2.73 10.20 -8.04
C LEU A 70 1.75 10.63 -6.94
N SER A 71 0.73 9.81 -6.70
CA SER A 71 -0.20 9.94 -5.56
C SER A 71 -0.94 11.28 -5.48
N MET A 72 -1.30 11.87 -6.62
CA MET A 72 -2.02 13.15 -6.72
C MET A 72 -3.53 13.05 -6.46
N HIS A 73 -4.12 11.85 -6.54
CA HIS A 73 -5.57 11.65 -6.31
C HIS A 73 -5.86 11.16 -4.87
N GLN A 74 -6.66 10.11 -4.69
CA GLN A 74 -7.19 9.71 -3.36
C GLN A 74 -6.10 9.32 -2.36
N SER A 75 -4.96 8.80 -2.83
CA SER A 75 -3.83 8.48 -1.95
C SER A 75 -3.21 9.71 -1.28
N GLY A 76 -3.32 10.88 -1.92
CA GLY A 76 -2.93 12.17 -1.34
C GLY A 76 -4.06 12.89 -0.59
N HIS A 77 -5.32 12.51 -0.83
CA HIS A 77 -6.50 13.19 -0.29
C HIS A 77 -7.37 12.22 0.51
N ASN A 78 -7.00 12.00 1.77
CA ASN A 78 -7.71 11.11 2.71
C ASN A 78 -7.44 11.54 4.16
N SER A 79 -8.09 10.87 5.12
CA SER A 79 -8.01 11.20 6.54
C SER A 79 -6.67 10.88 7.21
N GLY A 80 -5.74 10.20 6.53
CA GLY A 80 -4.49 9.76 7.12
C GLY A 80 -4.62 8.58 8.09
N VAL A 81 -5.83 8.05 8.33
CA VAL A 81 -6.06 7.07 9.41
C VAL A 81 -5.49 5.70 9.06
N ILE A 82 -4.74 5.13 9.99
CA ILE A 82 -4.38 3.71 10.02
C ILE A 82 -5.49 3.00 10.80
N HIS A 83 -6.47 2.45 10.08
CA HIS A 83 -7.64 1.83 10.69
C HIS A 83 -7.32 0.50 11.37
N SER A 84 -7.94 0.25 12.52
CA SER A 84 -7.79 -0.99 13.29
C SER A 84 -8.66 -2.16 12.82
N GLY A 85 -9.67 -1.93 11.96
CA GLY A 85 -10.50 -2.98 11.35
C GLY A 85 -11.88 -3.22 11.95
N ILE A 86 -12.36 -2.36 12.86
CA ILE A 86 -13.61 -2.57 13.64
C ILE A 86 -14.88 -2.71 12.78
N TYR A 87 -15.05 -1.86 11.77
CA TYR A 87 -16.34 -1.71 11.08
C TYR A 87 -16.62 -2.79 10.02
N TYR A 88 -15.62 -3.52 9.56
CA TYR A 88 -15.74 -4.40 8.39
C TYR A 88 -16.43 -5.72 8.72
N THR A 89 -17.20 -6.25 7.78
CA THR A 89 -17.85 -7.56 7.89
C THR A 89 -16.80 -8.65 8.19
N PRO A 90 -16.99 -9.47 9.25
CA PRO A 90 -16.06 -10.55 9.58
C PRO A 90 -15.85 -11.51 8.41
N GLY A 91 -14.61 -11.99 8.26
CA GLY A 91 -14.20 -12.86 7.15
C GLY A 91 -13.95 -12.15 5.81
N SER A 92 -14.43 -10.92 5.64
CA SER A 92 -14.24 -10.17 4.39
C SER A 92 -12.76 -9.84 4.13
N LEU A 93 -12.42 -9.62 2.86
CA LEU A 93 -11.10 -9.14 2.47
C LEU A 93 -10.75 -7.81 3.18
N LYS A 94 -11.71 -6.89 3.31
CA LYS A 94 -11.48 -5.61 4.02
C LYS A 94 -11.11 -5.83 5.48
N ALA A 95 -11.80 -6.72 6.20
CA ALA A 95 -11.47 -7.03 7.59
C ALA A 95 -10.05 -7.62 7.71
N ARG A 96 -9.76 -8.69 6.94
CA ARG A 96 -8.47 -9.38 7.02
C ARG A 96 -7.30 -8.48 6.59
N LEU A 97 -7.44 -7.77 5.47
CA LEU A 97 -6.39 -6.90 4.94
C LEU A 97 -6.20 -5.64 5.79
N CYS A 98 -7.24 -5.09 6.42
CA CYS A 98 -7.09 -3.93 7.29
C CYS A 98 -6.28 -4.28 8.55
N VAL A 99 -6.61 -5.38 9.23
CA VAL A 99 -5.93 -5.77 10.48
C VAL A 99 -4.47 -6.14 10.20
N LYS A 100 -4.24 -6.96 9.16
CA LYS A 100 -2.87 -7.29 8.73
C LYS A 100 -2.12 -6.05 8.24
N GLY A 101 -2.77 -5.23 7.41
CA GLY A 101 -2.22 -4.03 6.80
C GLY A 101 -1.84 -2.95 7.81
N ALA A 102 -2.60 -2.78 8.90
CA ALA A 102 -2.24 -1.85 9.97
C ALA A 102 -0.90 -2.22 10.62
N THR A 103 -0.67 -3.51 10.87
CA THR A 103 0.60 -4.01 11.42
C THR A 103 1.75 -3.78 10.44
N LEU A 104 1.59 -4.21 9.19
CA LEU A 104 2.60 -4.01 8.15
C LEU A 104 2.91 -2.53 7.90
N ALA A 105 1.89 -1.65 8.00
CA ALA A 105 2.06 -0.21 7.84
C ALA A 105 2.93 0.39 8.95
N TYR A 106 2.69 0.03 10.22
CA TYR A 106 3.54 0.49 11.32
C TYR A 106 4.98 -0.02 11.17
N GLU A 107 5.17 -1.31 10.90
CA GLU A 107 6.50 -1.91 10.67
C GLU A 107 7.24 -1.21 9.52
N TYR A 108 6.53 -0.91 8.43
CA TYR A 108 7.10 -0.19 7.30
C TYR A 108 7.48 1.25 7.66
N CYS A 109 6.60 1.95 8.38
CA CYS A 109 6.88 3.32 8.81
C CYS A 109 8.08 3.38 9.76
N GLU A 110 8.21 2.43 10.69
CA GLU A 110 9.38 2.31 11.56
C GLU A 110 10.64 2.02 10.74
N LYS A 111 10.61 1.01 9.87
CA LYS A 111 11.75 0.63 9.02
C LYS A 111 12.25 1.77 8.12
N LYS A 112 11.34 2.61 7.64
CA LYS A 112 11.65 3.70 6.70
C LYS A 112 11.71 5.08 7.37
N ASN A 113 11.61 5.15 8.71
CA ASN A 113 11.58 6.39 9.48
C ASN A 113 10.50 7.38 9.00
N ILE A 114 9.32 6.86 8.64
CA ILE A 114 8.17 7.67 8.26
C ILE A 114 7.42 8.10 9.54
N PRO A 115 7.22 9.40 9.79
CA PRO A 115 6.49 9.85 10.96
C PRO A 115 5.04 9.37 10.97
N TYR A 116 4.62 8.77 12.07
CA TYR A 116 3.24 8.37 12.33
C TYR A 116 2.88 8.66 13.81
N LYS A 117 1.58 8.70 14.13
CA LYS A 117 1.11 8.85 15.51
C LYS A 117 0.06 7.79 15.83
N ARG A 118 0.32 6.96 16.84
CA ARG A 118 -0.69 6.05 17.45
C ARG A 118 -1.55 6.81 18.45
N CYS A 119 -2.46 7.64 17.92
CA CYS A 119 -3.32 8.50 18.75
C CYS A 119 -4.53 7.77 19.34
N GLY A 120 -4.86 6.58 18.85
CA GLY A 120 -6.07 5.85 19.22
C GLY A 120 -7.31 6.40 18.53
N LYS A 121 -8.45 5.79 18.87
CA LYS A 121 -9.77 6.20 18.39
C LYS A 121 -10.84 5.86 19.41
N LEU A 122 -11.70 6.83 19.69
CA LEU A 122 -12.97 6.61 20.38
C LEU A 122 -14.11 6.55 19.36
N ILE A 123 -14.97 5.53 19.48
CA ILE A 123 -16.28 5.46 18.82
C ILE A 123 -17.31 5.67 19.93
N VAL A 124 -18.08 6.75 19.89
CA VAL A 124 -18.79 7.30 21.05
C VAL A 124 -20.30 7.26 20.85
N ALA A 125 -21.00 6.51 21.68
CA ALA A 125 -22.45 6.60 21.81
C ALA A 125 -22.82 7.85 22.60
N THR A 126 -23.53 8.77 21.96
CA THR A 126 -24.05 10.02 22.54
C THR A 126 -25.46 9.86 23.07
N GLU A 127 -26.24 8.92 22.51
CA GLU A 127 -27.61 8.61 22.90
C GLU A 127 -27.74 7.15 23.38
N ARG A 128 -28.79 6.84 24.17
CA ARG A 128 -28.95 5.50 24.76
C ARG A 128 -29.23 4.44 23.68
N GLU A 129 -29.86 4.87 22.61
CA GLU A 129 -30.27 4.11 21.43
C GLU A 129 -29.06 3.65 20.59
N GLU A 130 -27.91 4.32 20.73
CA GLU A 130 -26.67 3.98 20.05
C GLU A 130 -25.88 2.87 20.77
N ILE A 131 -26.10 2.68 22.08
CA ILE A 131 -25.37 1.70 22.90
C ILE A 131 -25.48 0.27 22.35
N PRO A 132 -26.65 -0.25 21.92
CA PRO A 132 -26.72 -1.58 21.31
C PRO A 132 -25.88 -1.69 20.03
N ARG A 133 -25.85 -0.65 19.19
CA ARG A 133 -25.04 -0.62 17.96
C ARG A 133 -23.54 -0.62 18.30
N LEU A 134 -23.16 0.13 19.32
CA LEU A 134 -21.78 0.18 19.83
C LEU A 134 -21.32 -1.19 20.36
N LYS A 135 -22.16 -1.89 21.12
CA LYS A 135 -21.89 -3.27 21.56
C LYS A 135 -21.77 -4.24 20.39
N ALA A 136 -22.63 -4.12 19.37
CA ALA A 136 -22.51 -4.93 18.15
C ALA A 136 -21.20 -4.66 17.39
N LEU A 137 -20.70 -3.41 17.39
CA LEU A 137 -19.40 -3.06 16.84
C LEU A 137 -18.24 -3.64 17.66
N TYR A 138 -18.36 -3.69 18.99
CA TYR A 138 -17.38 -4.37 19.84
C TYR A 138 -17.24 -5.84 19.46
N GLU A 139 -18.36 -6.58 19.41
CA GLU A 139 -18.39 -7.99 19.01
C GLU A 139 -17.81 -8.21 17.62
N ARG A 140 -18.09 -7.30 16.68
CA ARG A 140 -17.50 -7.33 15.33
C ARG A 140 -15.98 -7.13 15.38
N GLY A 141 -15.50 -6.17 16.17
CA GLY A 141 -14.08 -5.93 16.37
C GLY A 141 -13.36 -7.14 16.95
N MET A 142 -13.96 -7.81 17.94
CA MET A 142 -13.46 -9.06 18.51
C MET A 142 -13.36 -10.17 17.45
N LYS A 143 -14.40 -10.37 16.64
CA LYS A 143 -14.39 -11.34 15.51
C LYS A 143 -13.34 -11.01 14.45
N ASN A 144 -13.01 -9.73 14.27
CA ASN A 144 -11.96 -9.29 13.35
C ASN A 144 -10.55 -9.36 13.95
N ASN A 145 -10.39 -9.74 15.22
CA ASN A 145 -9.12 -9.70 15.96
C ASN A 145 -8.51 -8.30 16.03
N VAL A 146 -9.35 -7.29 16.27
CA VAL A 146 -8.89 -5.92 16.54
C VAL A 146 -8.12 -5.91 17.85
N ARG A 147 -6.88 -5.43 17.82
CA ARG A 147 -5.99 -5.38 19.00
C ARG A 147 -6.47 -4.33 20.01
N ASP A 148 -6.41 -4.71 21.29
CA ASP A 148 -6.59 -3.83 22.45
C ASP A 148 -7.92 -3.05 22.46
N LEU A 149 -8.96 -3.57 21.80
CA LEU A 149 -10.28 -2.94 21.76
C LEU A 149 -10.97 -3.10 23.13
N THR A 150 -11.37 -1.98 23.73
CA THR A 150 -12.06 -1.97 25.04
C THR A 150 -13.30 -1.10 25.02
N VAL A 151 -14.25 -1.38 25.92
CA VAL A 151 -15.42 -0.51 26.16
C VAL A 151 -15.11 0.39 27.35
N VAL A 152 -15.38 1.70 27.22
CA VAL A 152 -15.19 2.70 28.27
C VAL A 152 -16.49 3.45 28.55
N ASP A 153 -16.67 3.91 29.78
CA ASP A 153 -17.81 4.73 30.19
C ASP A 153 -17.53 6.23 29.97
N ALA A 154 -18.48 7.09 30.37
CA ALA A 154 -18.35 8.54 30.28
C ALA A 154 -17.12 9.10 31.02
N LYS A 155 -16.65 8.44 32.09
CA LYS A 155 -15.44 8.85 32.81
C LYS A 155 -14.20 8.52 31.98
N GLY A 156 -14.11 7.31 31.45
CA GLY A 156 -13.01 6.89 30.57
C GLY A 156 -12.94 7.73 29.28
N ILE A 157 -14.09 8.11 28.70
CA ILE A 157 -14.12 9.06 27.57
C ILE A 157 -13.43 10.37 27.95
N ARG A 158 -13.75 10.95 29.11
CA ARG A 158 -13.20 12.23 29.56
C ARG A 158 -11.72 12.16 29.91
N GLU A 159 -11.26 11.03 30.45
CA GLU A 159 -9.84 10.78 30.72
C GLU A 159 -9.03 10.75 29.43
N ARG A 160 -9.59 10.20 28.34
CA ARG A 160 -8.93 10.11 27.03
C ARG A 160 -9.08 11.37 26.18
N GLU A 161 -10.28 11.94 26.13
CA GLU A 161 -10.65 13.12 25.34
C GLU A 161 -11.45 14.10 26.22
N PRO A 162 -10.80 15.03 26.93
CA PRO A 162 -11.43 15.86 27.96
C PRO A 162 -12.62 16.71 27.50
N PHE A 163 -12.66 17.06 26.21
CA PHE A 163 -13.73 17.87 25.61
C PHE A 163 -14.79 17.01 24.90
N CYS A 164 -14.62 15.69 24.84
CA CYS A 164 -15.60 14.76 24.27
C CYS A 164 -16.70 14.44 25.29
N ARG A 165 -17.94 14.35 24.80
CA ARG A 165 -19.12 13.99 25.61
C ARG A 165 -19.79 12.77 25.01
N GLY A 166 -20.11 11.80 25.85
CA GLY A 166 -20.81 10.58 25.46
C GLY A 166 -21.18 9.75 26.68
N LEU A 167 -22.04 8.75 26.45
CA LEU A 167 -22.52 7.82 27.48
C LEU A 167 -21.60 6.60 27.61
N MET A 168 -21.08 6.11 26.48
CA MET A 168 -20.22 4.93 26.37
C MET A 168 -19.41 5.02 25.08
N ALA A 169 -18.20 4.46 25.07
CA ALA A 169 -17.38 4.42 23.87
C ALA A 169 -16.63 3.10 23.68
N LEU A 170 -16.25 2.80 22.45
CA LEU A 170 -15.19 1.85 22.15
C LEU A 170 -13.87 2.60 22.06
N ASP A 171 -12.89 2.22 22.86
CA ASP A 171 -11.52 2.69 22.75
C ASP A 171 -10.69 1.69 21.93
N SER A 172 -10.06 2.21 20.87
CA SER A 172 -9.22 1.48 19.93
C SER A 172 -7.82 2.13 19.90
N PRO A 173 -6.95 1.83 20.87
CA PRO A 173 -5.64 2.49 21.00
C PRO A 173 -4.68 2.17 19.85
N TYR A 174 -4.87 1.06 19.12
CA TYR A 174 -4.06 0.68 17.97
C TYR A 174 -4.33 1.52 16.70
N THR A 175 -5.43 2.28 16.67
CA THR A 175 -5.69 3.21 15.55
C THR A 175 -4.65 4.33 15.58
N GLY A 176 -4.18 4.75 14.41
CA GLY A 176 -3.22 5.85 14.29
C GLY A 176 -3.48 6.71 13.07
N ILE A 177 -2.53 7.63 12.83
CA ILE A 177 -2.51 8.50 11.67
C ILE A 177 -1.11 8.54 11.06
N VAL A 178 -1.07 8.66 9.73
CA VAL A 178 0.14 8.80 8.92
C VAL A 178 -0.18 9.64 7.69
N ASP A 179 0.85 10.27 7.14
CA ASP A 179 0.76 10.87 5.81
C ASP A 179 0.87 9.76 4.74
N TRP A 180 -0.27 9.30 4.23
CA TRP A 180 -0.31 8.24 3.22
C TRP A 180 0.34 8.64 1.90
N ARG A 181 0.44 9.94 1.57
CA ARG A 181 1.19 10.41 0.41
C ARG A 181 2.67 10.15 0.61
N LYS A 182 3.24 10.47 1.78
CA LYS A 182 4.64 10.14 2.10
C LYS A 182 4.91 8.64 2.03
N VAL A 183 4.01 7.81 2.55
CA VAL A 183 4.13 6.34 2.46
C VAL A 183 4.16 5.89 1.01
N ALA A 184 3.23 6.37 0.18
CA ALA A 184 3.15 6.02 -1.23
C ALA A 184 4.40 6.47 -2.00
N LEU A 185 4.86 7.71 -1.80
CA LEU A 185 6.09 8.20 -2.42
C LEU A 185 7.31 7.38 -2.00
N ARG A 186 7.37 6.94 -0.73
CA ARG A 186 8.44 6.05 -0.28
C ARG A 186 8.36 4.67 -0.94
N TYR A 187 7.16 4.13 -1.19
CA TYR A 187 7.02 2.91 -2.00
C TYR A 187 7.53 3.10 -3.43
N GLY A 188 7.27 4.27 -4.04
CA GLY A 188 7.81 4.60 -5.36
C GLY A 188 9.33 4.71 -5.38
N GLN A 189 9.93 5.26 -4.33
CA GLN A 189 11.40 5.28 -4.17
C GLN A 189 11.95 3.86 -4.01
N ASP A 190 11.39 3.04 -3.13
CA ASP A 190 11.79 1.64 -2.95
C ASP A 190 11.71 0.86 -4.27
N PHE A 191 10.68 1.10 -5.08
CA PHE A 191 10.52 0.48 -6.40
C PHE A 191 11.62 0.91 -7.39
N LYS A 192 11.96 2.21 -7.43
CA LYS A 192 13.07 2.71 -8.25
C LYS A 192 14.43 2.20 -7.78
N GLU A 193 14.66 2.19 -6.47
CA GLU A 193 15.88 1.64 -5.84
C GLU A 193 16.08 0.16 -6.19
N ALA A 194 14.98 -0.60 -6.38
CA ALA A 194 15.00 -1.99 -6.83
C ALA A 194 15.15 -2.17 -8.36
N GLY A 195 15.30 -1.09 -9.14
CA GLY A 195 15.51 -1.12 -10.60
C GLY A 195 14.24 -0.96 -11.43
N GLY A 196 13.11 -0.58 -10.83
CA GLY A 196 11.86 -0.30 -11.54
C GLY A 196 11.86 1.07 -12.23
N THR A 197 11.25 1.14 -13.42
CA THR A 197 11.07 2.41 -14.16
C THR A 197 9.73 3.04 -13.82
N VAL A 198 9.69 4.35 -13.57
CA VAL A 198 8.44 5.11 -13.41
C VAL A 198 8.33 6.15 -14.51
N THR A 199 7.23 6.11 -15.25
CA THR A 199 6.90 7.07 -16.30
C THR A 199 5.65 7.84 -15.90
N THR A 200 5.80 9.13 -15.64
CA THR A 200 4.69 10.08 -15.38
C THR A 200 4.20 10.69 -16.69
N GLU A 201 3.08 11.40 -16.65
CA GLU A 201 2.44 12.00 -17.82
C GLU A 201 2.08 11.01 -18.94
N PHE A 202 1.92 9.73 -18.56
CA PHE A 202 1.50 8.62 -19.41
C PHE A 202 0.07 8.22 -19.06
N GLU A 203 -0.90 8.76 -19.79
CA GLU A 203 -2.30 8.38 -19.66
C GLU A 203 -2.61 7.22 -20.59
N ALA A 204 -2.76 6.01 -20.04
CA ALA A 204 -3.11 4.82 -20.82
C ALA A 204 -4.50 4.99 -21.46
N SER A 205 -4.54 5.01 -22.79
CA SER A 205 -5.75 5.19 -23.60
C SER A 205 -6.25 3.89 -24.24
N ASP A 206 -5.35 2.92 -24.45
CA ASP A 206 -5.66 1.63 -25.07
C ASP A 206 -4.70 0.54 -24.55
N ILE A 207 -5.23 -0.66 -24.25
CA ILE A 207 -4.46 -1.83 -23.81
C ILE A 207 -4.88 -3.03 -24.66
N THR A 208 -4.03 -3.43 -25.59
CA THR A 208 -4.38 -4.46 -26.59
C THR A 208 -3.37 -5.59 -26.63
N VAL A 209 -3.85 -6.78 -26.98
CA VAL A 209 -2.97 -7.92 -27.31
C VAL A 209 -2.53 -7.78 -28.77
N VAL A 210 -1.24 -7.62 -28.99
CA VAL A 210 -0.63 -7.60 -30.32
C VAL A 210 -0.63 -9.02 -30.89
N ARG A 211 -1.23 -9.20 -32.06
CA ARG A 211 -1.42 -10.53 -32.68
C ARG A 211 -0.32 -10.92 -33.68
N GLU A 212 0.49 -9.96 -34.13
CA GLU A 212 1.51 -10.20 -35.16
C GLU A 212 2.91 -9.90 -34.62
N SER A 213 3.80 -10.89 -34.68
CA SER A 213 5.23 -10.64 -34.55
C SER A 213 5.66 -9.76 -35.73
N PRO A 214 6.52 -8.74 -35.55
CA PRO A 214 7.25 -8.17 -36.68
C PRO A 214 7.86 -9.33 -37.48
N ALA A 215 7.80 -9.27 -38.81
CA ALA A 215 8.09 -10.36 -39.75
C ALA A 215 9.51 -11.00 -39.68
N ARG A 216 10.29 -10.73 -38.62
CA ARG A 216 11.68 -11.14 -38.41
C ARG A 216 11.95 -11.88 -37.10
N ILE A 217 10.94 -12.25 -36.30
CA ILE A 217 11.18 -12.97 -35.02
C ILE A 217 10.51 -14.35 -35.07
N SER A 218 11.34 -15.40 -35.13
CA SER A 218 10.95 -16.82 -35.12
C SER A 218 10.55 -17.34 -33.73
N GLU A 219 10.92 -16.61 -32.68
CA GLU A 219 10.37 -16.77 -31.33
C GLU A 219 9.12 -15.89 -31.23
N GLY A 220 7.98 -16.42 -30.79
CA GLY A 220 6.73 -15.65 -30.69
C GLY A 220 6.88 -14.33 -29.91
N LEU A 221 5.90 -13.42 -30.01
CA LEU A 221 5.89 -12.12 -29.34
C LEU A 221 6.25 -12.24 -27.85
N LYS A 222 7.49 -11.89 -27.48
CA LYS A 222 7.97 -11.89 -26.10
C LYS A 222 7.16 -10.96 -25.20
N TYR A 223 6.60 -9.88 -25.75
CA TYR A 223 5.79 -8.88 -25.05
C TYR A 223 4.47 -8.67 -25.80
N PRO A 224 3.46 -9.55 -25.59
CA PRO A 224 2.24 -9.57 -26.39
C PRO A 224 1.24 -8.45 -26.06
N ILE A 225 1.45 -7.68 -24.99
CA ILE A 225 0.53 -6.60 -24.59
C ILE A 225 1.14 -5.26 -24.99
N ALA A 226 0.42 -4.43 -25.74
CA ALA A 226 0.77 -3.03 -26.00
C ALA A 226 -0.14 -2.10 -25.18
N ILE A 227 0.47 -1.13 -24.52
CA ILE A 227 -0.20 -0.06 -23.78
C ILE A 227 0.13 1.24 -24.49
N ARG A 228 -0.89 1.90 -25.05
CA ARG A 228 -0.74 3.20 -25.72
C ARG A 228 -1.16 4.33 -24.80
N SER A 229 -0.45 5.44 -24.89
CA SER A 229 -0.82 6.68 -24.22
C SER A 229 -1.75 7.55 -25.08
N SER A 230 -2.46 8.49 -24.46
CA SER A 230 -3.23 9.53 -25.18
C SER A 230 -2.36 10.45 -26.06
N LYS A 231 -1.03 10.47 -25.85
CA LYS A 231 -0.07 11.28 -26.61
C LYS A 231 0.65 10.52 -27.73
N GLY A 232 0.38 9.21 -27.88
CA GLY A 232 0.98 8.37 -28.91
C GLY A 232 2.20 7.56 -28.48
N ASP A 233 2.71 7.73 -27.25
CA ASP A 233 3.73 6.84 -26.69
C ASP A 233 3.20 5.41 -26.51
N GLU A 234 4.04 4.40 -26.73
CA GLU A 234 3.67 2.97 -26.63
C GLU A 234 4.66 2.21 -25.74
N VAL A 235 4.14 1.31 -24.90
CA VAL A 235 4.92 0.43 -24.02
C VAL A 235 4.42 -1.00 -24.18
N HIS A 236 5.35 -1.96 -24.38
CA HIS A 236 5.05 -3.38 -24.50
C HIS A 236 5.32 -4.13 -23.20
N CYS A 237 4.49 -5.12 -22.89
CA CYS A 237 4.71 -6.00 -21.75
C CYS A 237 4.18 -7.43 -21.88
N ARG A 238 4.56 -8.29 -20.92
CA ARG A 238 3.98 -9.64 -20.76
C ARG A 238 2.77 -9.66 -19.86
N TYR A 239 2.82 -8.87 -18.80
CA TYR A 239 1.74 -8.77 -17.82
C TYR A 239 1.44 -7.31 -17.52
N VAL A 240 0.16 -6.99 -17.39
CA VAL A 240 -0.31 -5.68 -16.97
C VAL A 240 -1.12 -5.81 -15.68
N LEU A 241 -0.86 -4.94 -14.70
CA LEU A 241 -1.65 -4.78 -13.49
C LEU A 241 -2.29 -3.39 -13.50
N SER A 242 -3.61 -3.33 -13.55
CA SER A 242 -4.35 -2.07 -13.50
C SER A 242 -4.66 -1.67 -12.05
N CYS A 243 -4.34 -0.42 -11.70
CA CYS A 243 -4.52 0.19 -10.39
C CYS A 243 -5.11 1.60 -10.54
N GLY A 244 -6.14 1.74 -11.38
CA GLY A 244 -6.69 3.03 -11.85
C GLY A 244 -7.51 3.85 -10.85
N GLY A 245 -7.66 3.40 -9.59
CA GLY A 245 -8.47 4.11 -8.60
C GLY A 245 -9.93 4.29 -9.08
N LEU A 246 -10.41 5.53 -9.18
CA LEU A 246 -11.76 5.83 -9.70
C LEU A 246 -11.94 5.47 -11.18
N TYR A 247 -10.84 5.25 -11.92
CA TYR A 247 -10.84 4.93 -13.34
C TYR A 247 -10.58 3.45 -13.61
N SER A 248 -10.70 2.59 -12.58
CA SER A 248 -10.42 1.16 -12.72
C SER A 248 -11.39 0.47 -13.69
N ASP A 249 -12.64 0.93 -13.74
CA ASP A 249 -13.66 0.50 -14.70
C ASP A 249 -13.30 0.89 -16.15
N ARG A 250 -12.82 2.12 -16.37
CA ARG A 250 -12.34 2.57 -17.68
C ARG A 250 -11.11 1.79 -18.14
N LEU A 251 -10.16 1.55 -17.23
CA LEU A 251 -9.00 0.69 -17.52
C LEU A 251 -9.43 -0.76 -17.86
N SER A 252 -10.48 -1.27 -17.22
CA SER A 252 -11.08 -2.57 -17.57
C SER A 252 -11.62 -2.55 -19.01
N GLN A 253 -12.38 -1.51 -19.37
CA GLN A 253 -12.95 -1.37 -20.72
C GLN A 253 -11.88 -1.28 -21.82
N ILE A 254 -10.86 -0.44 -21.66
CA ILE A 254 -9.80 -0.28 -22.67
C ILE A 254 -8.87 -1.49 -22.77
N SER A 255 -8.94 -2.42 -21.81
CA SER A 255 -8.24 -3.72 -21.87
C SER A 255 -9.11 -4.85 -22.43
N GLY A 256 -10.31 -4.53 -22.93
CA GLY A 256 -11.26 -5.49 -23.50
C GLY A 256 -12.00 -6.33 -22.45
N CYS A 257 -11.91 -5.99 -21.17
CA CYS A 257 -12.60 -6.67 -20.08
C CYS A 257 -14.00 -6.07 -19.85
N SER A 258 -14.83 -6.82 -19.11
CA SER A 258 -16.17 -6.34 -18.72
C SER A 258 -16.06 -5.05 -17.88
N PRO A 259 -16.96 -4.08 -18.09
CA PRO A 259 -17.09 -2.94 -17.19
C PRO A 259 -17.73 -3.31 -15.85
N GLU A 260 -18.16 -4.56 -15.64
CA GLU A 260 -18.91 -4.96 -14.44
C GLU A 260 -18.04 -5.45 -13.26
N PRO A 261 -18.44 -5.09 -12.02
CA PRO A 261 -19.46 -4.10 -11.71
C PRO A 261 -18.96 -2.69 -12.05
N PRO A 262 -19.78 -1.84 -12.70
CA PRO A 262 -19.36 -0.49 -13.02
C PRO A 262 -19.03 0.25 -11.73
N TYR A 263 -17.95 1.04 -11.76
CA TYR A 263 -17.66 1.97 -10.67
C TYR A 263 -18.60 3.18 -10.85
N ASP A 264 -19.87 3.01 -10.48
CA ASP A 264 -20.96 3.93 -10.83
C ASP A 264 -21.02 5.19 -9.94
N ARG A 265 -20.33 5.21 -8.79
CA ARG A 265 -20.46 6.31 -7.82
C ARG A 265 -19.14 6.67 -7.13
N ALA A 266 -18.55 7.78 -7.56
CA ALA A 266 -17.60 8.50 -6.74
C ALA A 266 -18.35 9.21 -5.61
N LEU A 267 -17.93 8.97 -4.36
CA LEU A 267 -18.41 9.72 -3.20
C LEU A 267 -17.37 10.76 -2.83
N GLN A 268 -17.73 12.03 -2.96
CA GLN A 268 -16.92 13.13 -2.46
C GLN A 268 -17.14 13.25 -0.94
N GLY A 269 -16.05 13.49 -0.22
CA GLY A 269 -16.07 13.86 1.18
C GLY A 269 -15.26 15.13 1.39
N ASP A 270 -15.83 16.09 2.10
CA ASP A 270 -15.17 17.35 2.40
C ASP A 270 -14.55 17.31 3.81
N TYR A 271 -13.41 17.96 3.96
CA TYR A 271 -12.69 18.06 5.23
C TYR A 271 -12.64 19.51 5.67
N LEU A 272 -12.95 19.73 6.95
CA LEU A 272 -12.71 21.01 7.62
C LEU A 272 -11.57 20.83 8.61
N VAL A 273 -10.66 21.81 8.64
CA VAL A 273 -9.50 21.79 9.52
C VAL A 273 -9.75 22.76 10.67
N LEU A 274 -9.54 22.30 11.91
CA LEU A 274 -9.57 23.16 13.08
C LEU A 274 -8.45 24.20 13.02
N LYS A 275 -8.78 25.43 13.43
CA LYS A 275 -7.76 26.47 13.62
C LYS A 275 -6.67 25.98 14.58
N PRO A 276 -5.39 26.37 14.38
CA PRO A 276 -4.28 25.89 15.21
C PRO A 276 -4.51 26.06 16.72
N GLU A 277 -5.12 27.17 17.12
CA GLU A 277 -5.38 27.50 18.53
C GLU A 277 -6.47 26.62 19.15
N LYS A 278 -7.23 25.85 18.36
CA LYS A 278 -8.31 24.96 18.81
C LYS A 278 -7.94 23.48 18.75
N ARG A 279 -6.71 23.14 18.35
CA ARG A 279 -6.25 21.73 18.26
C ARG A 279 -6.26 21.00 19.61
N TYR A 280 -6.16 21.73 20.72
CA TYR A 280 -6.20 21.15 22.07
C TYR A 280 -7.54 20.47 22.40
N LEU A 281 -8.60 20.72 21.62
CA LEU A 281 -9.94 20.16 21.84
C LEU A 281 -10.01 18.66 21.54
N VAL A 282 -9.11 18.13 20.70
CA VAL A 282 -9.17 16.74 20.23
C VAL A 282 -7.74 16.18 20.16
N GLN A 283 -7.47 15.07 20.86
CA GLN A 283 -6.13 14.49 20.95
C GLN A 283 -5.89 13.32 19.98
N GLY A 284 -6.95 12.59 19.66
CA GLY A 284 -7.01 11.43 18.77
C GLY A 284 -8.25 11.44 17.88
N ASN A 285 -8.65 10.26 17.39
CA ASN A 285 -9.79 10.16 16.48
C ASN A 285 -11.09 9.98 17.26
N ILE A 286 -12.11 10.77 16.97
CA ILE A 286 -13.45 10.65 17.57
C ILE A 286 -14.46 10.39 16.47
N TYR A 287 -15.23 9.32 16.62
CA TYR A 287 -16.28 8.88 15.71
C TYR A 287 -17.59 8.76 16.50
N PRO A 288 -18.75 9.08 15.91
CA PRO A 288 -20.03 8.63 16.44
C PRO A 288 -20.19 7.11 16.29
#